data_AF-A0A847DLZ9-F1
#
_entry.id   AF-A0A847DLZ9-F1
#
_cell.length_a   1.000
_cell.length_b   1.000
_cell.length_c   1.000
_cell.angle_alpha   90.00
_cell.angle_beta   90.00
_cell.angle_gamma   90.00
#
_symmetry.space_group_name_H-M   'P 1'
#
loop_
_entity.id
_entity.type
_entity.pdbx_description
1 polymer ?
#
loop_
_entity_poly.entity_id
_entity_poly.type
_entity_poly.pdbx_seq_one_letter_code
_entity_poly.pdbx_strand_id
1 'polypeptide(L)'
;MTDFDHLVAREMHNDNLSMQLSLGKHIGDAPNLVPWEDLSELSKEAVLWRATFVLTKLRAIGCDIRPAKPEESFEFVFTDKEIEKMAILEHDHWIVRKLKLGFVWGANLDGTAKPPTHPFLVPFVNLPEEQKTRDRDFSRKIPQLLARIGYVVERKTNDA
;
A
#
# COMPACT_ATOMS: atom_id res chain seq x y z
N MET A 1 -7.78 1.31 14.19
CA MET A 1 -8.09 1.76 12.82
C MET A 1 -8.90 3.02 12.93
N THR A 2 -8.54 4.05 12.18
CA THR A 2 -9.04 5.42 12.29
C THR A 2 -9.77 5.84 11.03
N ASP A 3 -10.58 6.90 11.08
CA ASP A 3 -11.24 7.47 9.89
C ASP A 3 -10.23 7.84 8.79
N PHE A 4 -9.04 8.28 9.18
CA PHE A 4 -7.94 8.53 8.27
C PHE A 4 -7.51 7.27 7.51
N ASP A 5 -7.38 6.13 8.20
CA ASP A 5 -7.01 4.86 7.55
C ASP A 5 -8.07 4.42 6.53
N HIS A 6 -9.35 4.67 6.81
CA HIS A 6 -10.45 4.39 5.89
C HIS A 6 -10.39 5.28 4.64
N LEU A 7 -10.09 6.57 4.78
CA LEU A 7 -9.93 7.50 3.65
C LEU A 7 -8.76 7.07 2.76
N VAL A 8 -7.61 6.77 3.35
CA VAL A 8 -6.44 6.28 2.60
C VAL A 8 -6.75 4.97 1.88
N ALA A 9 -7.38 4.01 2.56
CA ALA A 9 -7.74 2.72 1.97
C ALA A 9 -8.68 2.88 0.77
N ARG A 10 -9.70 3.72 0.90
CA ARG A 10 -10.65 4.02 -0.18
C ARG A 10 -9.94 4.62 -1.39
N GLU A 11 -9.06 5.60 -1.17
CA GLU A 11 -8.30 6.21 -2.27
C GLU A 11 -7.30 5.25 -2.92
N MET A 12 -6.63 4.40 -2.15
CA MET A 12 -5.77 3.36 -2.69
C MET A 12 -6.54 2.41 -3.62
N HIS A 13 -7.74 2.00 -3.21
CA HIS A 13 -8.59 1.14 -4.03
C HIS A 13 -9.09 1.85 -5.29
N ASN A 14 -9.56 3.09 -5.16
CA ASN A 14 -10.02 3.91 -6.27
C ASN A 14 -8.90 4.13 -7.31
N ASP A 15 -7.68 4.47 -6.87
CA ASP A 15 -6.53 4.65 -7.77
C ASP A 15 -6.20 3.36 -8.54
N ASN A 16 -6.18 2.22 -7.83
CA ASN A 16 -5.96 0.92 -8.47
C ASN A 16 -7.08 0.58 -9.46
N LEU A 17 -8.35 0.81 -9.10
CA LEU A 17 -9.48 0.56 -9.98
C LEU A 17 -9.39 1.42 -11.24
N SER A 18 -9.18 2.74 -11.11
CA SER A 18 -9.02 3.65 -12.24
C SER A 18 -7.86 3.24 -13.16
N MET A 19 -6.74 2.81 -12.59
CA MET A 19 -5.59 2.30 -13.35
C MET A 19 -5.94 1.01 -14.11
N GLN A 20 -6.65 0.06 -13.50
CA GLN A 20 -7.03 -1.18 -14.19
C GLN A 20 -8.00 -0.91 -15.33
N LEU A 21 -8.95 0.01 -15.13
CA LEU A 21 -9.87 0.43 -16.18
C LEU A 21 -9.14 1.13 -17.35
N SER A 22 -8.14 1.97 -17.07
CA SER A 22 -7.34 2.60 -18.13
C SER A 22 -6.48 1.60 -18.92
N LEU A 23 -6.16 0.45 -18.32
CA LEU A 23 -5.51 -0.69 -18.98
C LEU A 23 -6.51 -1.58 -19.76
N GLY A 24 -7.77 -1.16 -19.89
CA GLY A 24 -8.79 -1.85 -20.67
C GLY A 24 -9.51 -2.98 -19.92
N LYS A 25 -9.34 -3.09 -18.60
CA LYS A 25 -10.21 -3.96 -17.79
C LYS A 25 -11.59 -3.33 -17.62
N HIS A 26 -12.58 -4.16 -17.33
CA HIS A 26 -13.94 -3.74 -17.06
C HIS A 26 -14.34 -4.04 -15.61
N ILE A 27 -15.34 -3.30 -15.12
CA ILE A 27 -15.95 -3.58 -13.82
C ILE A 27 -16.54 -4.99 -13.84
N GLY A 28 -16.24 -5.78 -12.82
CA GLY A 28 -16.68 -7.17 -12.69
C GLY A 28 -15.74 -8.22 -13.30
N ASP A 29 -14.68 -7.81 -14.02
CA ASP A 29 -13.69 -8.75 -14.59
C ASP A 29 -12.96 -9.57 -13.51
N ALA A 30 -12.88 -9.05 -12.28
CA ALA A 30 -12.35 -9.75 -11.12
C ALA A 30 -13.07 -9.30 -9.83
N PRO A 31 -13.03 -10.09 -8.74
CA PRO A 31 -13.73 -9.77 -7.49
C PRO A 31 -13.32 -8.44 -6.83
N ASN A 32 -12.15 -7.91 -7.19
CA ASN A 32 -11.63 -6.63 -6.70
C ASN A 32 -11.70 -5.51 -7.76
N LEU A 33 -12.28 -5.77 -8.95
CA LEU A 33 -12.53 -4.76 -9.98
C LEU A 33 -13.97 -4.27 -9.90
N VAL A 34 -14.33 -3.75 -8.72
CA VAL A 34 -15.64 -3.19 -8.40
C VAL A 34 -15.47 -1.91 -7.59
N PRO A 35 -16.48 -1.01 -7.54
CA PRO A 35 -16.45 0.14 -6.65
C PRO A 35 -16.18 -0.25 -5.19
N TRP A 36 -15.62 0.67 -4.40
CA TRP A 36 -15.28 0.45 -2.99
C TRP A 36 -16.44 -0.15 -2.18
N GLU A 37 -17.67 0.35 -2.39
CA GLU A 37 -18.84 -0.08 -1.64
C GLU A 37 -19.19 -1.56 -1.89
N ASP A 38 -18.88 -2.05 -3.08
CA ASP A 38 -19.19 -3.42 -3.54
C ASP A 38 -18.06 -4.41 -3.24
N LEU A 39 -16.93 -3.96 -2.70
CA LEU A 39 -15.85 -4.87 -2.28
C LEU A 39 -16.31 -5.78 -1.14
N SER A 40 -15.87 -7.04 -1.19
CA SER A 40 -16.01 -7.94 -0.05
C SER A 40 -15.30 -7.39 1.19
N GLU A 41 -15.83 -7.70 2.37
CA GLU A 41 -15.22 -7.27 3.64
C GLU A 41 -13.78 -7.77 3.81
N LEU A 42 -13.47 -8.98 3.34
CA LEU A 42 -12.11 -9.52 3.33
C LEU A 42 -11.16 -8.69 2.44
N SER A 43 -11.65 -8.22 1.29
CA SER A 43 -10.88 -7.35 0.39
C SER A 43 -10.70 -5.96 1.00
N LYS A 44 -11.75 -5.38 1.60
CA LYS A 44 -11.66 -4.09 2.31
C LYS A 44 -10.65 -4.17 3.45
N GLU A 45 -10.71 -5.23 4.26
CA GLU A 45 -9.76 -5.48 5.35
C GLU A 45 -8.32 -5.56 4.83
N ALA A 46 -8.10 -6.21 3.68
CA ALA A 46 -6.76 -6.28 3.08
C ALA A 46 -6.22 -4.90 2.68
N VAL A 47 -7.06 -4.03 2.11
CA VAL A 47 -6.67 -2.66 1.72
C VAL A 47 -6.47 -1.79 2.97
N LEU A 48 -7.37 -1.89 3.95
CA LEU A 48 -7.28 -1.19 5.23
C LEU A 48 -5.98 -1.53 5.97
N TRP A 49 -5.58 -2.80 5.99
CA TRP A 49 -4.32 -3.19 6.62
C TRP A 49 -3.11 -2.52 5.96
N ARG A 50 -3.14 -2.27 4.66
CA ARG A 50 -2.06 -1.52 4.01
C ARG A 50 -2.10 -0.03 4.38
N ALA A 51 -3.30 0.54 4.41
CA ALA A 51 -3.52 1.95 4.74
C ALA A 51 -3.05 2.31 6.16
N THR A 52 -3.32 1.46 7.15
CA THR A 52 -2.90 1.68 8.56
C THR A 52 -1.39 1.80 8.74
N PHE A 53 -0.61 1.36 7.75
CA PHE A 53 0.86 1.37 7.81
C PHE A 53 1.50 2.55 7.08
N VAL A 54 0.72 3.37 6.35
CA VAL A 54 1.24 4.49 5.57
C VAL A 54 1.99 5.49 6.45
N LEU A 55 1.42 5.92 7.58
CA LEU A 55 2.09 6.87 8.48
C LEU A 55 3.36 6.28 9.11
N THR A 56 3.35 4.99 9.43
CA THR A 56 4.53 4.30 9.97
C THR A 56 5.67 4.30 8.96
N LYS A 57 5.39 4.03 7.69
CA LYS A 57 6.39 4.08 6.61
C LYS A 57 6.98 5.47 6.42
N LEU A 58 6.13 6.50 6.42
CA LEU A 58 6.58 7.89 6.32
C LEU A 58 7.50 8.26 7.49
N ARG A 59 7.10 7.93 8.72
CA ARG A 59 7.92 8.23 9.92
C ARG A 59 9.25 7.49 9.90
N ALA A 60 9.29 6.27 9.36
CA ALA A 60 10.51 5.51 9.23
C ALA A 60 11.55 6.18 8.30
N ILE A 61 11.12 7.05 7.39
CA ILE A 61 11.99 7.84 6.51
C ILE A 61 12.12 9.31 6.94
N GLY A 62 11.72 9.65 8.17
CA GLY A 62 11.78 11.03 8.67
C GLY A 62 10.74 11.96 8.06
N CYS A 63 9.68 11.41 7.47
CA CYS A 63 8.54 12.18 6.94
C CYS A 63 7.32 12.09 7.86
N ASP A 64 6.41 13.05 7.74
CA ASP A 64 5.08 13.02 8.35
C ASP A 64 4.07 13.66 7.40
N ILE A 65 2.83 13.78 7.85
CA ILE A 65 1.78 14.49 7.11
C ILE A 65 1.29 15.71 7.87
N ARG A 66 0.79 16.68 7.11
CA ARG A 66 -0.02 17.80 7.62
C ARG A 66 -1.18 18.10 6.69
N PRO A 67 -2.21 18.84 7.13
CA PRO A 67 -3.27 19.30 6.24
C PRO A 67 -2.71 20.15 5.08
N ALA A 68 -3.30 19.96 3.89
CA ALA A 68 -3.02 20.77 2.71
C ALA A 68 -3.53 22.20 2.90
N LYS A 69 -2.82 23.19 2.33
CA LYS A 69 -3.33 24.56 2.19
C LYS A 69 -3.98 24.73 0.81
N PRO A 70 -5.08 25.49 0.67
CA PRO A 70 -5.80 25.64 -0.61
C PRO A 70 -4.95 26.08 -1.80
N GLU A 71 -3.92 26.89 -1.56
CA GLU A 71 -3.05 27.50 -2.56
C GLU A 71 -1.72 26.75 -2.79
N GLU A 72 -1.49 25.63 -2.10
CA GLU A 72 -0.22 24.92 -2.15
C GLU A 72 -0.19 23.90 -3.28
N SER A 73 0.72 24.10 -4.25
CA SER A 73 1.06 23.06 -5.24
C SER A 73 1.95 22.01 -4.60
N PHE A 74 1.61 20.74 -4.78
CA PHE A 74 2.32 19.62 -4.13
C PHE A 74 3.13 18.79 -5.12
N GLU A 75 4.46 18.98 -5.10
CA GLU A 75 5.45 18.14 -5.80
C GLU A 75 6.41 17.48 -4.81
N PHE A 76 5.87 16.77 -3.83
CA PHE A 76 6.71 16.00 -2.93
C PHE A 76 7.19 14.72 -3.62
N VAL A 77 8.52 14.60 -3.73
CA VAL A 77 9.17 13.43 -4.31
C VAL A 77 10.09 12.78 -3.27
N PHE A 78 9.95 11.47 -3.11
CA PHE A 78 10.88 10.65 -2.32
C PHE A 78 12.16 10.39 -3.11
N THR A 79 13.28 10.32 -2.40
CA THR A 79 14.53 9.79 -2.94
C THR A 79 14.41 8.27 -3.14
N ASP A 80 15.25 7.69 -4.02
CA ASP A 80 15.27 6.25 -4.25
C ASP A 80 15.54 5.45 -2.97
N LYS A 81 16.36 5.97 -2.06
CA LYS A 81 16.65 5.34 -0.76
C LYS A 81 15.43 5.29 0.14
N GLU A 82 14.65 6.37 0.18
CA GLU A 82 13.40 6.44 0.95
C GLU A 82 12.35 5.48 0.37
N ILE A 83 12.24 5.43 -0.96
CA ILE A 83 11.35 4.48 -1.67
C ILE A 83 11.73 3.04 -1.35
N GLU A 84 13.02 2.68 -1.43
CA GLU A 84 13.48 1.32 -1.13
C GLU A 84 13.16 0.93 0.32
N LYS A 85 13.41 1.84 1.26
CA LYS A 85 13.11 1.60 2.68
C LYS A 85 11.61 1.40 2.92
N MET A 86 10.74 2.20 2.30
CA MET A 86 9.30 2.03 2.41
C MET A 86 8.79 0.76 1.72
N ALA A 87 9.39 0.36 0.60
CA ALA A 87 9.03 -0.87 -0.10
C ALA A 87 9.36 -2.12 0.73
N ILE A 88 10.53 -2.16 1.38
CA ILE A 88 10.90 -3.23 2.32
C ILE A 88 9.89 -3.30 3.46
N LEU A 89 9.55 -2.16 4.06
CA LEU A 89 8.58 -2.08 5.16
C LEU A 89 7.18 -2.52 4.75
N GLU A 90 6.74 -2.20 3.53
CA GLU A 90 5.46 -2.66 2.97
C GLU A 90 5.42 -4.18 2.88
N HIS A 91 6.48 -4.79 2.35
CA HIS A 91 6.57 -6.24 2.21
C HIS A 91 6.64 -6.95 3.56
N ASP A 92 7.46 -6.45 4.48
CA ASP A 92 7.55 -7.00 5.85
C ASP A 92 6.18 -6.95 6.54
N HIS A 93 5.45 -5.85 6.37
CA HIS A 93 4.09 -5.72 6.92
C HIS A 93 3.10 -6.70 6.27
N TRP A 94 3.21 -6.92 4.96
CA TRP A 94 2.42 -7.93 4.25
C TRP A 94 2.75 -9.36 4.73
N ILE A 95 4.03 -9.69 4.97
CA ILE A 95 4.44 -10.98 5.55
C ILE A 95 3.77 -11.16 6.92
N VAL A 96 3.87 -10.16 7.80
CA VAL A 96 3.26 -10.22 9.14
C VAL A 96 1.77 -10.51 9.06
N ARG A 97 1.05 -9.86 8.13
CA ARG A 97 -0.38 -10.14 7.92
C ARG A 97 -0.61 -11.58 7.48
N LYS A 98 0.16 -12.08 6.51
CA LYS A 98 0.01 -13.45 6.00
C LYS A 98 0.27 -14.49 7.07
N LEU A 99 1.32 -14.31 7.86
CA LEU A 99 1.62 -15.18 9.01
C LEU A 99 0.49 -15.16 10.04
N LYS A 100 -0.09 -13.98 10.35
CA LYS A 100 -1.27 -13.87 11.23
C LYS A 100 -2.50 -14.61 10.70
N LEU A 101 -2.65 -14.71 9.38
CA LEU A 101 -3.70 -15.50 8.71
C LEU A 101 -3.35 -16.99 8.59
N GLY A 102 -2.25 -17.45 9.22
CA GLY A 102 -1.84 -18.85 9.24
C GLY A 102 -1.14 -19.33 7.97
N PHE A 103 -0.76 -18.43 7.06
CA PHE A 103 0.02 -18.82 5.89
C PHE A 103 1.44 -19.24 6.29
N VAL A 104 1.97 -20.23 5.58
CA VAL A 104 3.37 -20.64 5.65
C VAL A 104 4.04 -20.49 4.28
N TRP A 105 5.37 -20.51 4.25
CA TRP A 105 6.08 -20.55 2.99
C TRP A 105 5.78 -21.86 2.23
N GLY A 106 5.62 -21.74 0.91
CA GLY A 106 5.56 -22.88 -0.01
C GLY A 106 5.85 -22.43 -1.43
N ALA A 107 6.37 -23.32 -2.27
CA ALA A 107 6.85 -22.97 -3.61
C ALA A 107 5.75 -22.37 -4.53
N ASN A 108 4.48 -22.66 -4.25
CA ASN A 108 3.33 -22.16 -4.98
C ASN A 108 2.33 -21.53 -4.01
N LEU A 109 1.46 -20.66 -4.53
CA LEU A 109 0.30 -20.19 -3.78
C LEU A 109 -0.76 -21.30 -3.76
N ASP A 110 -1.05 -21.83 -2.57
CA ASP A 110 -2.20 -22.71 -2.34
C ASP A 110 -3.01 -22.20 -1.15
N GLY A 111 -4.14 -21.56 -1.44
CA GLY A 111 -5.07 -21.05 -0.43
C GLY A 111 -5.97 -22.11 0.18
N THR A 112 -6.01 -23.33 -0.38
CA THR A 112 -6.88 -24.43 0.06
C THR A 112 -6.15 -25.44 0.95
N ALA A 113 -4.81 -25.45 0.90
CA ALA A 113 -3.96 -26.22 1.80
C ALA A 113 -4.17 -25.85 3.27
N LYS A 114 -3.80 -26.77 4.16
CA LYS A 114 -3.87 -26.60 5.62
C LYS A 114 -2.51 -26.98 6.25
N PRO A 115 -1.63 -26.01 6.57
CA PRO A 115 -1.81 -24.56 6.43
C PRO A 115 -1.73 -24.06 4.98
N PRO A 116 -2.36 -22.91 4.64
CA PRO A 116 -2.27 -22.32 3.31
C PRO A 116 -0.83 -21.84 3.03
N THR A 117 -0.43 -21.80 1.77
CA THR A 117 0.96 -21.52 1.38
C THR A 117 1.08 -20.30 0.47
N HIS A 118 2.20 -19.58 0.54
CA HIS A 118 2.50 -18.47 -0.36
C HIS A 118 4.01 -18.36 -0.66
N PRO A 119 4.43 -18.23 -1.95
CA PRO A 119 5.85 -18.25 -2.34
C PRO A 119 6.62 -17.02 -1.89
N PHE A 120 5.94 -15.87 -1.81
CA PHE A 120 6.56 -14.60 -1.43
C PHE A 120 6.74 -14.40 0.08
N LEU A 121 6.50 -15.43 0.91
CA LEU A 121 6.88 -15.40 2.33
C LEU A 121 8.38 -15.62 2.51
N VAL A 122 9.15 -14.71 1.91
CA VAL A 122 10.62 -14.68 1.88
C VAL A 122 11.09 -13.24 2.13
N PRO A 123 12.34 -13.02 2.59
CA PRO A 123 12.89 -11.68 2.73
C PRO A 123 12.76 -10.85 1.45
N PHE A 124 12.57 -9.53 1.58
CA PHE A 124 12.38 -8.62 0.43
C PHE A 124 13.45 -8.80 -0.65
N VAL A 125 14.72 -8.95 -0.25
CA VAL A 125 15.86 -9.16 -1.18
C VAL A 125 15.67 -10.38 -2.09
N ASN A 126 14.96 -11.40 -1.65
CA ASN A 126 14.70 -12.64 -2.37
C ASN A 126 13.43 -12.60 -3.23
N LEU A 127 12.68 -11.49 -3.22
CA LEU A 127 11.52 -11.33 -4.08
C LEU A 127 11.93 -11.20 -5.56
N PRO A 128 11.08 -11.69 -6.49
CA PRO A 128 11.16 -11.31 -7.88
C PRO A 128 11.10 -9.79 -8.05
N GLU A 129 11.84 -9.26 -9.02
CA GLU A 129 11.96 -7.82 -9.24
C GLU A 129 10.61 -7.14 -9.55
N GLU A 130 9.71 -7.86 -10.23
CA GLU A 130 8.34 -7.39 -10.48
C GLU A 130 7.58 -7.13 -9.17
N GLN A 131 7.74 -7.98 -8.16
CA GLN A 131 7.06 -7.79 -6.87
C GLN A 131 7.66 -6.64 -6.07
N LYS A 132 9.00 -6.53 -6.06
CA LYS A 132 9.68 -5.36 -5.47
C LYS A 132 9.23 -4.06 -6.12
N THR A 133 9.08 -4.07 -7.44
CA THR A 133 8.63 -2.91 -8.21
C THR A 133 7.23 -2.47 -7.79
N ARG A 134 6.30 -3.41 -7.55
CA ARG A 134 4.96 -3.09 -7.04
C ARG A 134 5.00 -2.38 -5.69
N ASP A 135 5.84 -2.81 -4.76
CA ASP A 135 5.98 -2.16 -3.45
C ASP A 135 6.63 -0.77 -3.54
N ARG A 136 7.61 -0.60 -4.43
CA ARG A 136 8.24 0.69 -4.72
C ARG A 136 7.26 1.65 -5.39
N ASP A 137 6.49 1.19 -6.37
CA ASP A 137 5.49 2.00 -7.07
C ASP A 137 4.38 2.44 -6.15
N PHE A 138 3.93 1.56 -5.24
CA PHE A 138 3.01 1.98 -4.19
C PHE A 138 3.63 3.08 -3.32
N SER A 139 4.88 2.92 -2.90
CA SER A 139 5.59 3.92 -2.09
C SER A 139 5.70 5.27 -2.79
N ARG A 140 5.94 5.29 -4.11
CA ARG A 140 5.97 6.51 -4.93
C ARG A 140 4.64 7.24 -4.99
N LYS A 141 3.51 6.51 -4.97
CA LYS A 141 2.17 7.06 -5.08
C LYS A 141 1.61 7.66 -3.78
N ILE A 142 2.23 7.37 -2.63
CA ILE A 142 1.76 7.83 -1.32
C ILE A 142 1.48 9.35 -1.27
N PRO A 143 2.34 10.24 -1.80
CA PRO A 143 2.10 11.68 -1.72
C PRO A 143 0.85 12.09 -2.51
N GLN A 144 0.64 11.52 -3.70
CA GLN A 144 -0.53 11.81 -4.53
C GLN A 144 -1.83 11.28 -3.91
N LEU A 145 -1.78 10.10 -3.29
CA LEU A 145 -2.93 9.52 -2.58
C LEU A 145 -3.33 10.42 -1.39
N LEU A 146 -2.36 10.89 -0.62
CA LEU A 146 -2.60 11.79 0.52
C LEU A 146 -3.14 13.15 0.06
N ALA A 147 -2.62 13.70 -1.04
CA ALA A 147 -3.08 14.97 -1.59
C ALA A 147 -4.57 14.94 -1.94
N ARG A 148 -5.07 13.83 -2.50
CA ARG A 148 -6.49 13.65 -2.82
C ARG A 148 -7.42 13.65 -1.60
N ILE A 149 -6.90 13.32 -0.42
CA ILE A 149 -7.63 13.36 0.85
C ILE A 149 -7.29 14.58 1.72
N GLY A 150 -6.68 15.61 1.13
CA GLY A 150 -6.43 16.88 1.80
C GLY A 150 -5.21 16.89 2.73
N TYR A 151 -4.29 15.94 2.55
CA TYR A 151 -3.05 15.87 3.32
C TYR A 151 -1.83 15.95 2.43
N VAL A 152 -0.74 16.41 3.01
CA VAL A 152 0.49 16.59 2.29
C VAL A 152 1.67 16.07 3.09
N VAL A 153 2.67 15.52 2.41
CA VAL A 153 3.86 14.94 3.03
C VAL A 153 4.89 16.03 3.29
N GLU A 154 5.52 16.02 4.46
CA GLU A 154 6.65 16.89 4.77
C GLU A 154 7.82 16.07 5.34
N ARG A 155 9.05 16.47 5.00
CA ARG A 155 10.24 15.96 5.69
C ARG A 155 10.39 16.73 6.98
N LYS A 156 10.50 16.02 8.10
CA LYS A 156 10.90 16.67 9.34
C LYS A 156 12.37 17.05 9.19
N THR A 157 12.65 18.35 9.21
CA THR A 157 14.00 18.81 9.53
C THR A 157 14.25 18.42 10.97
N ASN A 158 15.25 17.57 11.20
CA ASN A 158 15.81 17.46 12.53
C ASN A 158 16.48 18.80 12.82
N ASP A 159 15.76 19.71 13.47
CA ASP A 159 16.42 20.79 14.17
C ASP A 159 17.10 20.18 15.40
N ALA A 160 18.43 20.07 15.27
CA ALA A 160 19.46 19.64 16.23
C ALA A 160 19.57 18.15 16.58
#